data_AF-A0A507WH15-F1
#
_entry.id   AF-A0A507WH15-F1
#
_cell.length_a   1.000
_cell.length_b   1.000
_cell.length_c   1.000
_cell.angle_alpha   90.00
_cell.angle_beta   90.00
_cell.angle_gamma   90.00
#
_symmetry.space_group_name_H-M   'P 1'
#
loop_
_entity.id
_entity.type
_entity.pdbx_description
1 polymer ?
#
loop_
_entity_poly.entity_id
_entity_poly.type
_entity_poly.pdbx_seq_one_letter_code
_entity_poly.pdbx_strand_id
1 'polypeptide(L)'
;MLTQKIIGPSVALVLALAVGGGIWYSNHQLPTQSAVSGIEAEQILQLKGLIGSEKQDYFTDARVVARLKILGMAVTVEKSGSRAIVSQFNPSQYDFGFPSGAPAAAQLQKLAKARNTYVPFYTPMVLASWLPIATILEKNGMVKKEGDNYFVVDFPALFALMNEQKRWKELSHSEAFATNKAVLVASTDVRTSNSGAMYLALASYLINNENIVQSQTDVDKVLPQVSQLFLRQGFQESSSAAPFEDYVALGMGKTPLLMIYESQLIEFWLKHPQRIAENMVMLYPKPTIFSKHIFVPFNTNAERLGEALSNDPELQSIAQEYGFRTNGDHKSTERWAKQSIIAPESLVDVIDPPSYEWLEKMISAIEAKFH
;
A
#
# COMPACT_ATOMS: atom_id res chain seq x y z
N MET A 1 -75.33 -45.98 -0.76
CA MET A 1 -74.05 -45.85 -1.50
C MET A 1 -74.21 -44.98 -2.75
N LEU A 2 -74.48 -43.68 -2.61
CA LEU A 2 -74.60 -42.77 -3.77
C LEU A 2 -74.17 -41.32 -3.53
N THR A 3 -73.61 -40.99 -2.36
CA THR A 3 -73.23 -39.60 -2.01
C THR A 3 -71.72 -39.33 -2.02
N GLN A 4 -70.86 -40.33 -2.21
CA GLN A 4 -69.41 -40.14 -2.29
C GLN A 4 -68.83 -40.08 -3.72
N LYS A 5 -69.64 -40.31 -4.77
CA LYS A 5 -69.16 -40.30 -6.17
C LYS A 5 -69.27 -38.94 -6.90
N ILE A 6 -69.84 -37.92 -6.27
CA ILE A 6 -70.04 -36.59 -6.90
C ILE A 6 -69.16 -35.52 -6.24
N ILE A 7 -68.75 -35.67 -4.98
CA ILE A 7 -68.03 -34.62 -4.24
C ILE A 7 -66.57 -34.45 -4.75
N GLY A 8 -65.89 -35.55 -5.08
CA GLY A 8 -64.51 -35.53 -5.59
C GLY A 8 -64.32 -34.70 -6.88
N PRO A 9 -65.07 -34.96 -7.96
CA PRO A 9 -64.93 -34.19 -9.19
C PRO A 9 -65.40 -32.73 -9.08
N SER A 10 -66.39 -32.44 -8.22
CA SER A 10 -66.85 -31.06 -7.99
C SER A 10 -65.80 -30.20 -7.28
N VAL A 11 -65.09 -30.74 -6.29
CA VAL A 11 -64.02 -30.02 -5.58
C VAL A 11 -62.81 -29.79 -6.48
N ALA A 12 -62.46 -30.76 -7.34
CA ALA A 12 -61.37 -30.60 -8.31
C ALA A 12 -61.68 -29.51 -9.36
N LEU A 13 -62.94 -29.42 -9.81
CA LEU A 13 -63.36 -28.38 -10.75
C LEU A 13 -63.32 -26.98 -10.13
N VAL A 14 -63.75 -26.85 -8.87
CA VAL A 14 -63.69 -25.57 -8.14
C VAL A 14 -62.24 -25.14 -7.91
N LEU A 15 -61.34 -26.07 -7.56
CA LEU A 15 -59.91 -25.80 -7.44
C LEU A 15 -59.28 -25.38 -8.76
N ALA A 16 -59.61 -26.05 -9.87
CA ALA A 16 -59.10 -25.69 -11.19
C ALA A 16 -59.59 -24.30 -11.65
N LEU A 17 -60.86 -23.96 -11.37
CA LEU A 17 -61.41 -22.64 -11.65
C LEU A 17 -60.82 -21.55 -10.74
N ALA A 18 -60.54 -21.86 -9.48
CA ALA A 18 -59.88 -20.93 -8.56
C ALA A 18 -58.42 -20.67 -8.95
N VAL A 19 -57.68 -21.71 -9.35
CA VAL A 19 -56.31 -21.57 -9.84
C VAL A 19 -56.28 -20.86 -11.19
N GLY A 20 -57.16 -21.21 -12.12
CA GLY A 20 -57.28 -20.53 -13.41
C GLY A 20 -57.69 -19.06 -13.28
N GLY A 21 -58.64 -18.77 -12.38
CA GLY A 21 -59.05 -17.40 -12.04
C GLY A 21 -57.95 -16.60 -11.35
N GLY A 22 -57.17 -17.23 -10.46
CA GLY A 22 -56.02 -16.62 -9.80
C GLY A 22 -54.88 -16.29 -10.77
N ILE A 23 -54.60 -17.17 -11.73
CA ILE A 23 -53.60 -16.94 -12.79
C ILE A 23 -54.10 -15.83 -13.73
N TRP A 24 -55.36 -15.84 -14.13
CA TRP A 24 -55.93 -14.81 -15.00
C TRP A 24 -55.95 -13.43 -14.33
N TYR A 25 -56.37 -13.37 -13.07
CA TYR A 25 -56.38 -12.14 -12.26
C TYR A 25 -54.97 -11.61 -11.98
N SER A 26 -54.01 -12.49 -11.66
CA SER A 26 -52.60 -12.13 -11.51
C SER A 26 -52.01 -11.57 -12.81
N ASN A 27 -52.38 -12.16 -13.96
CA ASN A 27 -51.92 -11.70 -15.27
C ASN A 27 -52.64 -10.42 -15.75
N HIS A 28 -53.81 -10.08 -15.20
CA HIS A 28 -54.59 -8.87 -15.51
C HIS A 28 -54.44 -7.74 -14.47
N GLN A 29 -53.81 -7.99 -13.31
CA GLN A 29 -53.49 -6.97 -12.29
C GLN A 29 -52.02 -6.56 -12.25
N LEU A 30 -51.22 -6.94 -13.24
CA LEU A 30 -49.99 -6.23 -13.49
C LEU A 30 -50.38 -4.86 -14.06
N PRO A 31 -50.12 -3.73 -13.36
CA PRO A 31 -50.27 -2.44 -13.97
C PRO A 31 -49.39 -2.45 -15.22
N THR A 32 -50.00 -2.22 -16.38
CA THR A 32 -49.29 -1.88 -17.61
C THR A 32 -48.30 -0.78 -17.25
N GLN A 33 -47.03 -1.14 -17.13
CA GLN A 33 -45.94 -0.18 -17.12
C GLN A 33 -46.01 0.49 -18.49
N SER A 34 -46.70 1.63 -18.52
CA SER A 34 -46.55 2.60 -19.58
C SER A 34 -45.07 2.80 -19.78
N ALA A 35 -44.64 2.61 -21.02
CA ALA A 35 -43.28 2.85 -21.47
C ALA A 35 -42.86 4.27 -21.06
N VAL A 36 -42.11 4.36 -19.96
CA VAL A 36 -41.15 5.44 -19.75
C VAL A 36 -39.87 4.98 -20.46
N SER A 37 -39.89 5.11 -21.77
CA SER A 37 -38.68 5.05 -22.59
C SER A 37 -37.85 6.27 -22.23
N GLY A 38 -36.64 6.06 -21.68
CA GLY A 38 -35.61 7.11 -21.61
C GLY A 38 -34.99 7.37 -20.24
N ILE A 39 -34.54 6.34 -19.52
CA ILE A 39 -33.26 6.41 -18.81
C ILE A 39 -32.58 5.08 -19.11
N GLU A 40 -31.66 5.07 -20.08
CA GLU A 40 -30.69 3.98 -20.20
C GLU A 40 -30.03 3.86 -18.82
N ALA A 41 -30.11 2.68 -18.20
CA ALA A 41 -29.31 2.41 -17.02
C ALA A 41 -27.86 2.64 -17.45
N GLU A 42 -27.27 3.75 -17.00
CA GLU A 42 -25.92 4.15 -17.39
C GLU A 42 -25.00 2.94 -17.16
N GLN A 43 -24.43 2.43 -18.26
CA GLN A 43 -23.65 1.20 -18.21
C GLN A 43 -22.38 1.48 -17.41
N ILE A 44 -22.41 1.16 -16.10
CA ILE A 44 -21.29 1.38 -15.20
C ILE A 44 -20.06 0.65 -15.75
N LEU A 45 -18.99 1.42 -15.97
CA LEU A 45 -17.72 0.91 -16.48
C LEU A 45 -17.07 0.02 -15.41
N GLN A 46 -17.00 -1.28 -15.70
CA GLN A 46 -16.31 -2.25 -14.84
C GLN A 46 -14.81 -2.22 -15.15
N LEU A 47 -13.99 -2.01 -14.13
CA LEU A 47 -12.53 -2.02 -14.23
C LEU A 47 -11.94 -3.00 -13.23
N LYS A 48 -10.95 -3.77 -13.66
CA LYS A 48 -10.22 -4.70 -12.80
C LYS A 48 -8.72 -4.41 -12.85
N GLY A 49 -8.03 -4.41 -11.71
CA GLY A 49 -6.59 -4.16 -11.72
C GLY A 49 -5.82 -4.70 -10.54
N LEU A 50 -4.49 -4.70 -10.69
CA LEU A 50 -3.55 -5.13 -9.65
C LEU A 50 -3.07 -3.94 -8.82
N ILE A 51 -3.06 -4.06 -7.50
CA ILE A 51 -2.64 -3.01 -6.58
C ILE A 51 -1.61 -3.51 -5.56
N GLY A 52 -0.73 -2.61 -5.09
CA GLY A 52 0.04 -2.83 -3.86
C GLY A 52 -0.87 -2.94 -2.63
N SER A 53 -0.48 -3.77 -1.66
CA SER A 53 -1.29 -4.17 -0.49
C SER A 53 -1.82 -3.01 0.34
N GLU A 54 -1.03 -1.95 0.49
CA GLU A 54 -1.34 -0.78 1.29
C GLU A 54 -2.46 0.10 0.70
N LYS A 55 -2.93 -0.19 -0.51
CA LYS A 55 -4.09 0.50 -1.12
C LYS A 55 -5.40 -0.25 -0.95
N GLN A 56 -5.38 -1.49 -0.43
CA GLN A 56 -6.55 -2.36 -0.40
C GLN A 56 -7.71 -1.73 0.38
N ASP A 57 -7.45 -1.24 1.59
CA ASP A 57 -8.50 -0.67 2.44
C ASP A 57 -9.10 0.63 1.87
N TYR A 58 -8.34 1.38 1.07
CA TYR A 58 -8.84 2.55 0.36
C TYR A 58 -9.84 2.16 -0.74
N PHE A 59 -9.52 1.15 -1.56
CA PHE A 59 -10.40 0.71 -2.65
C PHE A 59 -11.65 -0.04 -2.15
N THR A 60 -11.63 -0.56 -0.92
CA THR A 60 -12.79 -1.21 -0.27
C THR A 60 -13.61 -0.25 0.60
N ASP A 61 -13.17 1.00 0.79
CA ASP A 61 -13.96 2.01 1.51
C ASP A 61 -15.29 2.25 0.77
N ALA A 62 -16.40 2.12 1.51
CA ALA A 62 -17.74 2.31 0.95
C ALA A 62 -17.93 3.70 0.31
N ARG A 63 -17.24 4.73 0.81
CA ARG A 63 -17.26 6.10 0.28
C ARG A 63 -16.50 6.18 -1.05
N VAL A 64 -15.35 5.52 -1.17
CA VAL A 64 -14.61 5.43 -2.44
C VAL A 64 -15.43 4.68 -3.48
N VAL A 65 -16.02 3.54 -3.11
CA VAL A 65 -16.90 2.77 -4.01
C VAL A 65 -18.11 3.59 -4.44
N ALA A 66 -18.77 4.30 -3.51
CA ALA A 66 -19.90 5.16 -3.82
C ALA A 66 -19.51 6.31 -4.76
N ARG A 67 -18.37 6.96 -4.48
CA ARG A 67 -17.86 8.07 -5.31
C ARG A 67 -17.51 7.60 -6.72
N LEU A 68 -16.80 6.48 -6.86
CA LEU A 68 -16.49 5.89 -8.17
C LEU A 68 -17.76 5.51 -8.93
N LYS A 69 -18.80 5.01 -8.24
CA LYS A 69 -20.09 4.70 -8.85
C LYS A 69 -20.80 5.96 -9.38
N ILE A 70 -20.76 7.07 -8.64
CA ILE A 70 -21.26 8.37 -9.09
C ILE A 70 -20.49 8.85 -10.34
N LEU A 71 -19.19 8.55 -10.42
CA LEU A 71 -18.36 8.82 -11.59
C LEU A 71 -18.53 7.79 -12.73
N GLY A 72 -19.52 6.90 -12.63
CA GLY A 72 -19.86 5.91 -13.65
C GLY A 72 -18.92 4.71 -13.72
N MET A 73 -18.18 4.41 -12.64
CA MET A 73 -17.19 3.33 -12.59
C MET A 73 -17.45 2.35 -11.42
N ALA A 74 -17.13 1.08 -11.62
CA ALA A 74 -17.03 0.08 -10.58
C ALA A 74 -15.67 -0.61 -10.70
N VAL A 75 -14.91 -0.61 -9.61
CA VAL A 75 -13.51 -1.06 -9.61
C VAL A 75 -13.34 -2.28 -8.73
N THR A 76 -12.78 -3.35 -9.30
CA THR A 76 -12.36 -4.56 -8.58
C THR A 76 -10.84 -4.60 -8.55
N VAL A 77 -10.26 -4.87 -7.38
CA VAL A 77 -8.80 -4.88 -7.20
C VAL A 77 -8.31 -6.24 -6.69
N GLU A 78 -7.13 -6.63 -7.13
CA GLU A 78 -6.40 -7.79 -6.62
C GLU A 78 -5.04 -7.36 -6.06
N LYS A 79 -4.69 -7.90 -4.89
CA LYS A 79 -3.46 -7.56 -4.17
C LYS A 79 -2.27 -8.28 -4.80
N SER A 80 -1.20 -7.54 -5.06
CA SER A 80 0.08 -8.09 -5.52
C SER A 80 1.24 -7.23 -5.00
N GLY A 81 2.40 -7.85 -4.77
CA GLY A 81 3.62 -7.09 -4.44
C GLY A 81 3.96 -6.15 -5.59
N SER A 82 4.33 -4.90 -5.31
CA SER A 82 4.42 -3.87 -6.35
C SER A 82 5.39 -4.24 -7.49
N ARG A 83 6.44 -5.02 -7.22
CA ARG A 83 7.34 -5.57 -8.26
C ARG A 83 6.71 -6.75 -9.00
N ALA A 84 5.97 -7.60 -8.30
CA ALA A 84 5.24 -8.73 -8.89
C ALA A 84 4.09 -8.29 -9.84
N ILE A 85 3.56 -7.07 -9.69
CA ILE A 85 2.59 -6.50 -10.66
C ILE A 85 3.17 -6.50 -12.09
N VAL A 86 4.48 -6.25 -12.24
CA VAL A 86 5.15 -6.23 -13.54
C VAL A 86 5.16 -7.62 -14.18
N SER A 87 5.48 -8.66 -13.41
CA SER A 87 5.51 -10.04 -13.91
C SER A 87 4.11 -10.63 -14.14
N GLN A 88 3.08 -10.05 -13.51
CA GLN A 88 1.68 -10.42 -13.66
C GLN A 88 0.94 -9.60 -14.72
N PHE A 89 1.66 -8.78 -15.51
CA PHE A 89 1.05 -7.98 -16.58
C PHE A 89 0.27 -8.87 -17.56
N ASN A 90 -1.05 -8.68 -17.60
CA ASN A 90 -1.95 -9.37 -18.51
C ASN A 90 -3.12 -8.44 -18.90
N PRO A 91 -3.05 -7.75 -20.06
CA PRO A 91 -4.07 -6.79 -20.47
C PRO A 91 -5.38 -7.45 -20.93
N SER A 92 -5.43 -8.79 -21.02
CA SER A 92 -6.69 -9.53 -21.23
C SER A 92 -7.46 -9.79 -19.94
N GLN A 93 -6.79 -9.69 -18.79
CA GLN A 93 -7.36 -9.98 -17.46
C GLN A 93 -7.51 -8.72 -16.60
N TYR A 94 -6.67 -7.71 -16.83
CA TYR A 94 -6.63 -6.49 -16.05
C TYR A 94 -6.66 -5.26 -16.97
N ASP A 95 -7.30 -4.20 -16.49
CA ASP A 95 -7.39 -2.90 -17.14
C ASP A 95 -6.28 -1.94 -16.69
N PHE A 96 -5.68 -2.20 -15.52
CA PHE A 96 -4.62 -1.36 -14.96
C PHE A 96 -3.72 -2.11 -13.97
N GLY A 97 -2.57 -1.51 -13.68
CA GLY A 97 -1.75 -1.85 -12.51
C GLY A 97 -1.34 -0.60 -11.75
N PHE A 98 -1.27 -0.72 -10.43
CA PHE A 98 -1.02 0.41 -9.53
C PHE A 98 0.12 0.10 -8.53
N PRO A 99 1.37 0.00 -9.03
CA PRO A 99 2.54 -0.19 -8.18
C PRO A 99 2.84 1.01 -7.30
N SER A 100 3.57 0.74 -6.22
CA SER A 100 3.92 1.68 -5.15
C SER A 100 5.37 2.16 -5.32
N GLY A 101 5.84 2.36 -6.56
CA GLY A 101 7.21 2.79 -6.80
C GLY A 101 7.51 3.04 -8.27
N ALA A 102 8.33 4.07 -8.52
CA ALA A 102 8.70 4.52 -9.87
C ALA A 102 9.35 3.44 -10.75
N PRO A 103 10.28 2.59 -10.25
CA PRO A 103 10.93 1.60 -11.11
C PRO A 103 9.92 0.58 -11.68
N ALA A 104 9.07 0.01 -10.83
CA ALA A 104 8.05 -0.95 -11.27
C ALA A 104 7.01 -0.29 -12.20
N ALA A 105 6.59 0.94 -11.89
CA ALA A 105 5.67 1.69 -12.73
C ALA A 105 6.23 2.00 -14.13
N ALA A 106 7.50 2.40 -14.21
CA ALA A 106 8.16 2.70 -15.48
C ALA A 106 8.24 1.45 -16.38
N GLN A 107 8.60 0.31 -15.80
CA GLN A 107 8.61 -0.95 -16.54
C GLN A 107 7.19 -1.38 -16.95
N LEU A 108 6.21 -1.24 -16.07
CA LEU A 108 4.82 -1.57 -16.38
C LEU A 108 4.25 -0.66 -17.48
N GLN A 109 4.56 0.64 -17.45
CA GLN A 109 4.17 1.60 -18.50
C GLN A 109 4.74 1.17 -19.85
N LYS A 110 6.00 0.74 -19.90
CA LYS A 110 6.65 0.24 -21.12
C LYS A 110 5.96 -1.03 -21.64
N LEU A 111 5.62 -1.98 -20.76
CA LEU A 111 4.91 -3.21 -21.13
C LEU A 111 3.49 -2.92 -21.66
N ALA A 112 2.75 -2.06 -20.96
CA ALA A 112 1.40 -1.65 -21.31
C ALA A 112 1.34 -0.71 -22.52
N LYS A 113 2.48 -0.13 -22.93
CA LYS A 113 2.55 0.97 -23.90
C LYS A 113 1.62 2.13 -23.52
N ALA A 114 1.49 2.36 -22.21
CA ALA A 114 0.59 3.36 -21.66
C ALA A 114 1.10 4.77 -21.98
N ARG A 115 0.24 5.59 -22.58
CA ARG A 115 0.58 6.98 -22.96
C ARG A 115 0.74 7.86 -21.73
N ASN A 116 -0.15 7.68 -20.77
CA ASN A 116 -0.22 8.44 -19.54
C ASN A 116 -0.02 7.53 -18.33
N THR A 117 0.52 8.10 -17.27
CA THR A 117 0.53 7.53 -15.93
C THR A 117 0.07 8.60 -14.97
N TYR A 118 -0.50 8.17 -13.85
CA TYR A 118 -1.07 9.08 -12.86
C TYR A 118 -0.44 8.83 -11.50
N VAL A 119 -0.26 9.87 -10.70
CA VAL A 119 0.29 9.77 -9.34
C VAL A 119 -0.73 10.29 -8.34
N PRO A 120 -1.78 9.52 -8.01
CA PRO A 120 -2.85 9.98 -7.13
C PRO A 120 -2.35 10.36 -5.73
N PHE A 121 -1.34 9.64 -5.23
CA PHE A 121 -0.76 9.90 -3.94
C PHE A 121 0.66 9.33 -3.81
N TYR A 122 1.35 9.76 -2.75
CA TYR A 122 2.71 9.35 -2.42
C TYR A 122 2.90 9.24 -0.90
N THR A 123 3.99 8.61 -0.49
CA THR A 123 4.37 8.45 0.92
C THR A 123 5.89 8.36 1.02
N PRO A 124 6.56 9.03 1.97
CA PRO A 124 7.97 8.78 2.24
C PRO A 124 8.19 7.40 2.85
N MET A 125 9.40 6.87 2.64
CA MET A 125 9.92 5.74 3.38
C MET A 125 10.40 6.21 4.75
N VAL A 126 10.00 5.50 5.80
CA VAL A 126 10.37 5.81 7.20
C VAL A 126 10.71 4.54 7.95
N LEU A 127 11.30 4.68 9.14
CA LEU A 127 11.45 3.57 10.07
C LEU A 127 10.40 3.68 11.17
N ALA A 128 9.54 2.67 11.29
CA ALA A 128 8.73 2.49 12.48
C ALA A 128 9.61 1.97 13.61
N SER A 129 9.51 2.63 14.77
CA SER A 129 10.28 2.28 15.95
C SER A 129 9.51 2.60 17.22
N TRP A 130 10.18 2.52 18.35
CA TRP A 130 9.61 2.72 19.67
C TRP A 130 10.42 3.79 20.41
N LEU A 131 9.77 4.59 21.25
CA LEU A 131 10.42 5.68 21.98
C LEU A 131 11.65 5.21 22.77
N PRO A 132 11.66 4.04 23.45
CA PRO A 132 12.87 3.54 24.09
C PRO A 132 14.01 3.27 23.09
N ILE A 133 13.70 2.72 21.91
CA ILE A 133 14.68 2.46 20.85
C ILE A 133 15.21 3.78 20.27
N ALA A 134 14.33 4.72 19.96
CA ALA A 134 14.69 6.04 19.46
C ALA A 134 15.54 6.82 20.48
N THR A 135 15.25 6.69 21.77
CA THR A 135 16.04 7.30 22.85
C THR A 135 17.45 6.73 22.88
N ILE A 136 17.61 5.40 22.74
CA ILE A 136 18.96 4.78 22.63
C ILE A 136 19.70 5.37 21.44
N LEU A 137 19.05 5.43 20.27
CA LEU A 137 19.68 5.97 19.07
C LEU A 137 20.03 7.46 19.22
N GLU A 138 19.22 8.24 19.91
CA GLU A 138 19.45 9.68 20.17
C GLU A 138 20.67 9.87 21.06
N LYS A 139 20.79 9.07 22.13
CA LYS A 139 21.96 9.10 23.03
C LYS A 139 23.26 8.67 22.36
N ASN A 140 23.17 7.95 21.25
CA ASN A 140 24.32 7.56 20.44
C ASN A 140 24.48 8.46 19.19
N GLY A 141 23.76 9.59 19.11
CA GLY A 141 23.93 10.60 18.06
C GLY A 141 23.31 10.25 16.70
N MET A 142 22.49 9.20 16.62
CA MET A 142 21.96 8.69 15.34
C MET A 142 20.60 9.24 14.97
N VAL A 143 19.83 9.72 15.96
CA VAL A 143 18.55 10.37 15.71
C VAL A 143 18.45 11.66 16.51
N LYS A 144 17.60 12.58 16.04
CA LYS A 144 17.28 13.82 16.71
C LYS A 144 15.78 14.00 16.74
N LYS A 145 15.21 14.26 17.91
CA LYS A 145 13.79 14.61 18.03
C LYS A 145 13.51 15.95 17.33
N GLU A 146 12.54 15.97 16.42
CA GLU A 146 12.12 17.20 15.73
C GLU A 146 10.62 17.49 15.81
N GLY A 147 9.81 16.52 16.24
CA GLY A 147 8.41 16.73 16.61
C GLY A 147 7.98 15.80 17.73
N ASP A 148 6.72 15.89 18.15
CA ASP A 148 6.23 15.14 19.31
C ASP A 148 6.34 13.62 19.13
N ASN A 149 5.97 13.14 17.94
CA ASN A 149 5.88 11.72 17.61
C ASN A 149 6.91 11.29 16.54
N TYR A 150 7.87 12.15 16.20
CA TYR A 150 8.87 11.81 15.19
C TYR A 150 10.29 12.34 15.44
N PHE A 151 11.24 11.62 14.85
CA PHE A 151 12.67 11.92 14.87
C PHE A 151 13.20 11.93 13.43
N VAL A 152 14.30 12.65 13.22
CA VAL A 152 15.12 12.53 12.00
C VAL A 152 16.32 11.64 12.29
N VAL A 153 16.63 10.72 11.39
CA VAL A 153 17.76 9.78 11.50
C VAL A 153 18.91 10.25 10.63
N ASP A 154 20.11 10.32 11.21
CA ASP A 154 21.35 10.26 10.45
C ASP A 154 21.49 8.83 9.89
N PHE A 155 20.98 8.64 8.67
CA PHE A 155 20.92 7.33 8.06
C PHE A 155 22.31 6.77 7.72
N PRO A 156 23.29 7.57 7.23
CA PRO A 156 24.68 7.14 7.12
C PRO A 156 25.25 6.57 8.42
N ALA A 157 25.04 7.24 9.55
CA ALA A 157 25.57 6.81 10.82
C ALA A 157 24.87 5.52 11.31
N LEU A 158 23.54 5.45 11.24
CA LEU A 158 22.80 4.21 11.56
C LEU A 158 23.24 3.04 10.65
N PHE A 159 23.48 3.32 9.37
CA PHE A 159 23.96 2.34 8.40
C PHE A 159 25.32 1.77 8.78
N ALA A 160 26.26 2.63 9.23
CA ALA A 160 27.57 2.20 9.70
C ALA A 160 27.46 1.18 10.85
N LEU A 161 26.58 1.41 11.84
CA LEU A 161 26.34 0.45 12.92
C LEU A 161 25.81 -0.90 12.42
N MET A 162 24.89 -0.87 11.45
CA MET A 162 24.34 -2.11 10.86
C MET A 162 25.42 -2.90 10.12
N ASN A 163 26.31 -2.19 9.40
CA ASN A 163 27.40 -2.78 8.64
C ASN A 163 28.49 -3.36 9.56
N GLU A 164 28.83 -2.67 10.65
CA GLU A 164 29.72 -3.17 11.71
C GLU A 164 29.10 -4.29 12.55
N GLN A 165 27.80 -4.58 12.36
CA GLN A 165 27.03 -5.55 13.12
C GLN A 165 27.02 -5.28 14.63
N LYS A 166 27.08 -3.99 15.00
CA LYS A 166 27.04 -3.55 16.39
C LYS A 166 25.81 -4.12 17.09
N ARG A 167 25.97 -4.62 18.32
CA ARG A 167 24.84 -5.15 19.09
C ARG A 167 24.16 -4.05 19.89
N TRP A 168 22.85 -4.18 20.12
CA TRP A 168 22.10 -3.20 20.91
C TRP A 168 22.68 -3.00 22.31
N LYS A 169 23.09 -4.09 23.00
CA LYS A 169 23.74 -4.01 24.32
C LYS A 169 25.08 -3.26 24.34
N GLU A 170 25.71 -3.05 23.18
CA GLU A 170 27.00 -2.36 23.07
C GLU A 170 26.83 -0.85 22.85
N LEU A 171 25.59 -0.39 22.67
CA LEU A 171 25.27 1.03 22.59
C LEU A 171 25.18 1.63 23.99
N SER A 172 25.54 2.91 24.09
CA SER A 172 25.39 3.67 25.33
C SER A 172 23.91 3.80 25.68
N HIS A 173 23.58 3.76 26.97
CA HIS A 173 22.20 3.87 27.47
C HIS A 173 21.23 2.82 26.90
N SER A 174 21.71 1.59 26.67
CA SER A 174 20.94 0.52 26.05
C SER A 174 20.01 -0.24 27.00
N GLU A 175 19.83 0.19 28.26
CA GLU A 175 19.16 -0.58 29.32
C GLU A 175 17.74 -1.02 28.92
N ALA A 176 17.01 -0.17 28.21
CA ALA A 176 15.66 -0.48 27.74
C ALA A 176 15.60 -1.57 26.64
N PHE A 177 16.72 -1.87 25.99
CA PHE A 177 16.82 -2.88 24.93
C PHE A 177 18.20 -3.55 24.84
N ALA A 178 18.77 -3.95 25.97
CA ALA A 178 20.13 -4.50 26.08
C ALA A 178 20.23 -5.96 25.58
N THR A 179 19.88 -6.19 24.31
CA THR A 179 19.84 -7.53 23.70
C THR A 179 21.15 -7.85 22.95
N ASN A 180 21.40 -9.14 22.72
CA ASN A 180 22.48 -9.59 21.84
C ASN A 180 22.16 -9.41 20.34
N LYS A 181 20.97 -8.90 19.99
CA LYS A 181 20.61 -8.67 18.58
C LYS A 181 21.52 -7.59 18.00
N ALA A 182 21.92 -7.77 16.74
CA ALA A 182 22.57 -6.70 16.01
C ALA A 182 21.57 -5.57 15.75
N VAL A 183 22.06 -4.33 15.70
CA VAL A 183 21.31 -3.21 15.14
C VAL A 183 21.10 -3.52 13.66
N LEU A 184 19.83 -3.64 13.27
CA LEU A 184 19.43 -3.93 11.91
C LEU A 184 18.01 -3.40 11.69
N VAL A 185 17.80 -2.73 10.56
CA VAL A 185 16.47 -2.36 10.09
C VAL A 185 15.85 -3.57 9.40
N ALA A 186 14.73 -4.04 9.93
CA ALA A 186 13.91 -5.06 9.28
C ALA A 186 13.18 -4.46 8.07
N SER A 187 12.95 -5.27 7.03
CA SER A 187 12.19 -4.92 5.84
C SER A 187 11.52 -6.16 5.27
N THR A 188 10.64 -5.95 4.29
CA THR A 188 10.00 -7.01 3.49
C THR A 188 11.01 -7.71 2.58
N ASP A 189 10.59 -8.84 2.01
CA ASP A 189 11.34 -9.55 0.97
C ASP A 189 11.63 -8.64 -0.23
N VAL A 190 12.92 -8.39 -0.45
CA VAL A 190 13.42 -7.53 -1.54
C VAL A 190 13.04 -8.07 -2.92
N ARG A 191 12.79 -9.38 -3.05
CA ARG A 191 12.44 -10.07 -4.30
C ARG A 191 11.01 -9.83 -4.78
N THR A 192 10.13 -9.31 -3.93
CA THR A 192 8.72 -9.09 -4.32
C THR A 192 8.18 -7.72 -3.90
N SER A 193 8.66 -7.15 -2.80
CA SER A 193 8.12 -5.93 -2.21
C SER A 193 8.89 -4.67 -2.59
N ASN A 194 8.16 -3.56 -2.76
CA ASN A 194 8.76 -2.26 -3.00
C ASN A 194 9.44 -1.66 -1.76
N SER A 195 8.94 -1.84 -0.54
CA SER A 195 9.63 -1.33 0.67
C SER A 195 11.02 -1.95 0.86
N GLY A 196 11.19 -3.22 0.48
CA GLY A 196 12.49 -3.87 0.39
C GLY A 196 13.38 -3.25 -0.68
N ALA A 197 12.82 -2.99 -1.86
CA ALA A 197 13.54 -2.37 -2.97
C ALA A 197 13.95 -0.91 -2.69
N MET A 198 13.12 -0.12 -1.99
CA MET A 198 13.47 1.24 -1.58
C MET A 198 14.53 1.24 -0.47
N TYR A 199 14.50 0.27 0.45
CA TYR A 199 15.59 0.09 1.40
C TYR A 199 16.91 -0.25 0.70
N LEU A 200 16.88 -1.14 -0.30
CA LEU A 200 18.04 -1.44 -1.14
C LEU A 200 18.55 -0.21 -1.90
N ALA A 201 17.65 0.63 -2.42
CA ALA A 201 18.02 1.86 -3.10
C ALA A 201 18.73 2.84 -2.15
N LEU A 202 18.19 3.06 -0.94
CA LEU A 202 18.82 3.90 0.08
C LEU A 202 20.20 3.36 0.52
N ALA A 203 20.28 2.06 0.82
CA ALA A 203 21.52 1.42 1.24
C ALA A 203 22.60 1.47 0.15
N SER A 204 22.23 1.19 -1.10
CA SER A 204 23.17 1.20 -2.23
C SER A 204 23.66 2.61 -2.54
N TYR A 205 22.80 3.63 -2.41
CA TYR A 205 23.18 5.04 -2.53
C TYR A 205 24.26 5.43 -1.51
N LEU A 206 24.07 5.07 -0.23
CA LEU A 206 25.05 5.35 0.83
C LEU A 206 26.40 4.67 0.56
N ILE A 207 26.40 3.38 0.20
CA ILE A 207 27.62 2.64 -0.09
C ILE A 207 28.30 3.16 -1.38
N ASN A 208 27.52 3.69 -2.31
CA ASN A 208 28.04 4.25 -3.53
C ASN A 208 28.46 5.73 -3.39
N ASN A 209 28.83 6.16 -2.18
CA ASN A 209 29.27 7.52 -1.89
C ASN A 209 28.22 8.56 -2.31
N GLU A 210 26.96 8.33 -1.94
CA GLU A 210 25.86 9.25 -2.24
C GLU A 210 25.60 9.43 -3.75
N ASN A 211 25.82 8.36 -4.53
CA ASN A 211 25.50 8.31 -5.96
C ASN A 211 24.54 7.18 -6.26
N ILE A 212 23.53 7.44 -7.09
CA ILE A 212 22.61 6.41 -7.56
C ILE A 212 23.40 5.35 -8.36
N VAL A 213 23.11 4.07 -8.13
CA VAL A 213 23.69 2.96 -8.91
C VAL A 213 23.22 3.04 -10.36
N GLN A 214 24.17 3.19 -11.30
CA GLN A 214 23.86 3.42 -12.72
C GLN A 214 24.69 2.54 -13.68
N SER A 215 25.53 1.65 -13.15
CA SER A 215 26.41 0.81 -13.94
C SER A 215 26.66 -0.56 -13.30
N GLN A 216 27.22 -1.50 -14.07
CA GLN A 216 27.64 -2.80 -13.52
C GLN A 216 28.75 -2.61 -12.49
N THR A 217 29.68 -1.69 -12.72
CA THR A 217 30.74 -1.34 -11.77
C THR A 217 30.17 -0.86 -10.43
N ASP A 218 29.10 -0.06 -10.44
CA ASP A 218 28.42 0.36 -9.21
C ASP A 218 27.76 -0.82 -8.51
N VAL A 219 27.09 -1.71 -9.26
CA VAL A 219 26.49 -2.93 -8.70
C VAL A 219 27.56 -3.77 -8.02
N ASP A 220 28.67 -4.05 -8.69
CA ASP A 220 29.76 -4.88 -8.17
C ASP A 220 30.39 -4.26 -6.91
N LYS A 221 30.47 -2.93 -6.85
CA LYS A 221 30.96 -2.16 -5.69
C LYS A 221 30.02 -2.29 -4.48
N VAL A 222 28.72 -2.11 -4.66
CA VAL A 222 27.77 -2.03 -3.53
C VAL A 222 27.32 -3.42 -3.05
N LEU A 223 27.26 -4.40 -3.95
CA LEU A 223 26.63 -5.70 -3.73
C LEU A 223 27.11 -6.43 -2.46
N PRO A 224 28.43 -6.50 -2.16
CA PRO A 224 28.92 -7.22 -0.99
C PRO A 224 28.31 -6.74 0.33
N GLN A 225 28.11 -5.42 0.48
CA GLN A 225 27.59 -4.83 1.71
C GLN A 225 26.06 -4.82 1.75
N VAL A 226 25.39 -4.40 0.66
CA VAL A 226 23.90 -4.37 0.64
C VAL A 226 23.30 -5.76 0.83
N SER A 227 23.92 -6.81 0.28
CA SER A 227 23.41 -8.19 0.39
C SER A 227 23.30 -8.63 1.85
N GLN A 228 24.27 -8.26 2.70
CA GLN A 228 24.28 -8.65 4.11
C GLN A 228 23.08 -8.10 4.88
N LEU A 229 22.55 -6.93 4.48
CA LEU A 229 21.39 -6.34 5.12
C LEU A 229 20.14 -7.21 4.96
N PHE A 230 20.01 -7.93 3.84
CA PHE A 230 18.85 -8.77 3.55
C PHE A 230 19.06 -10.20 4.03
N LEU A 231 20.24 -10.78 3.81
CA LEU A 231 20.56 -12.17 4.21
C LEU A 231 20.50 -12.38 5.74
N ARG A 232 20.73 -11.33 6.53
CA ARG A 232 20.74 -11.40 8.01
C ARG A 232 19.36 -11.29 8.68
N GLN A 233 18.30 -10.99 7.93
CA GLN A 233 16.97 -10.73 8.52
C GLN A 233 16.15 -12.01 8.78
N GLY A 234 16.57 -13.17 8.27
CA GLY A 234 15.78 -14.40 8.36
C GLY A 234 14.63 -14.42 7.35
N PHE A 235 13.51 -15.07 7.67
CA PHE A 235 12.33 -15.09 6.80
C PHE A 235 11.70 -13.69 6.73
N GLN A 236 11.42 -13.21 5.51
CA GLN A 236 10.71 -11.96 5.27
C GLN A 236 9.42 -12.18 4.50
N GLU A 237 8.43 -11.35 4.82
CA GLU A 237 7.14 -11.33 4.14
C GLU A 237 7.21 -10.63 2.79
N SER A 238 6.36 -11.08 1.86
CA SER A 238 6.31 -10.58 0.48
C SER A 238 5.64 -9.21 0.30
N SER A 239 4.99 -8.69 1.35
CA SER A 239 4.33 -7.37 1.36
C SER A 239 4.47 -6.71 2.72
N SER A 240 4.35 -5.38 2.79
CA SER A 240 4.61 -4.61 4.02
C SER A 240 3.49 -4.65 5.06
N ALA A 241 2.33 -5.24 4.73
CA ALA A 241 1.21 -5.37 5.66
C ALA A 241 1.57 -6.27 6.85
N ALA A 242 2.02 -7.50 6.58
CA ALA A 242 2.31 -8.48 7.63
C ALA A 242 3.46 -8.06 8.59
N PRO A 243 4.61 -7.51 8.11
CA PRO A 243 5.62 -6.98 9.03
C PRO A 243 5.14 -5.82 9.89
N PHE A 244 4.22 -4.99 9.37
CA PHE A 244 3.63 -3.90 10.14
C PHE A 244 2.66 -4.40 11.21
N GLU A 245 1.83 -5.40 10.90
CA GLU A 245 0.99 -6.11 11.87
C GLU A 245 1.84 -6.71 13.00
N ASP A 246 2.96 -7.37 12.65
CA ASP A 246 3.95 -7.90 13.61
C ASP A 246 4.57 -6.79 14.47
N TYR A 247 4.91 -5.64 13.88
CA TYR A 247 5.40 -4.48 14.62
C TYR A 247 4.36 -4.05 15.67
N VAL A 248 3.11 -3.84 15.28
CA VAL A 248 2.04 -3.40 16.18
C VAL A 248 1.74 -4.42 17.28
N ALA A 249 1.74 -5.71 16.95
CA ALA A 249 1.31 -6.79 17.84
C ALA A 249 2.41 -7.31 18.78
N LEU A 250 3.65 -7.43 18.28
CA LEU A 250 4.75 -8.11 18.97
C LEU A 250 5.74 -7.14 19.63
N GLY A 251 5.64 -5.85 19.34
CA GLY A 251 6.38 -4.80 20.04
C GLY A 251 7.87 -4.73 19.71
N MET A 252 8.58 -3.84 20.40
CA MET A 252 10.02 -3.58 20.21
C MET A 252 10.91 -4.83 20.41
N GLY A 253 10.44 -5.78 21.22
CA GLY A 253 11.08 -7.07 21.47
C GLY A 253 11.35 -7.84 20.19
N LYS A 254 10.34 -7.92 19.31
CA LYS A 254 10.43 -8.58 18.01
C LYS A 254 11.02 -7.65 16.96
N THR A 255 10.48 -6.43 16.84
CA THR A 255 10.74 -5.51 15.73
C THR A 255 11.12 -4.12 16.24
N PRO A 256 12.40 -3.87 16.58
CA PRO A 256 12.85 -2.58 17.11
C PRO A 256 12.92 -1.48 16.05
N LEU A 257 13.24 -1.84 14.80
CA LEU A 257 13.33 -0.94 13.65
C LEU A 257 12.74 -1.65 12.42
N LEU A 258 11.73 -1.05 11.79
CA LEU A 258 11.09 -1.59 10.58
C LEU A 258 10.99 -0.53 9.49
N MET A 259 11.49 -0.83 8.30
CA MET A 259 11.25 -0.02 7.11
C MET A 259 9.78 -0.15 6.66
N ILE A 260 9.08 0.97 6.64
CA ILE A 260 7.67 1.06 6.22
C ILE A 260 7.42 2.28 5.34
N TYR A 261 6.23 2.35 4.75
CA TYR A 261 5.68 3.61 4.26
C TYR A 261 5.15 4.43 5.45
N GLU A 262 5.40 5.75 5.47
CA GLU A 262 4.80 6.67 6.46
C GLU A 262 3.29 6.47 6.56
N SER A 263 2.61 6.31 5.43
CA SER A 263 1.16 6.13 5.37
C SER A 263 0.64 4.99 6.24
N GLN A 264 1.39 3.88 6.39
CA GLN A 264 0.95 2.74 7.20
C GLN A 264 0.80 3.09 8.68
N LEU A 265 1.79 3.80 9.25
CA LEU A 265 1.74 4.18 10.66
C LEU A 265 0.81 5.37 10.90
N ILE A 266 0.69 6.30 9.95
CA ILE A 266 -0.29 7.39 10.02
C ILE A 266 -1.72 6.83 9.96
N GLU A 267 -2.03 5.96 9.01
CA GLU A 267 -3.33 5.29 8.91
C GLU A 267 -3.68 4.57 10.21
N PHE A 268 -2.72 3.83 10.76
CA PHE A 268 -2.90 3.13 12.03
C PHE A 268 -3.26 4.10 13.17
N TRP A 269 -2.56 5.23 13.30
CA TRP A 269 -2.86 6.23 14.32
C TRP A 269 -4.19 6.95 14.07
N LEU A 270 -4.57 7.21 12.82
CA LEU A 270 -5.88 7.78 12.48
C LEU A 270 -7.04 6.84 12.86
N LYS A 271 -6.86 5.53 12.63
CA LYS A 271 -7.85 4.50 13.00
C LYS A 271 -7.84 4.20 14.51
N HIS A 272 -6.73 4.46 15.19
CA HIS A 272 -6.52 4.13 16.59
C HIS A 272 -5.82 5.26 17.36
N PRO A 273 -6.47 6.42 17.57
CA PRO A 273 -5.84 7.61 18.16
C PRO A 273 -5.29 7.37 19.57
N GLN A 274 -5.89 6.46 20.34
CA GLN A 274 -5.41 6.06 21.66
C GLN A 274 -4.02 5.40 21.62
N ARG A 275 -3.64 4.79 20.49
CA ARG A 275 -2.36 4.08 20.31
C ARG A 275 -1.19 5.03 20.07
N ILE A 276 -1.44 6.31 19.79
CA ILE A 276 -0.38 7.33 19.65
C ILE A 276 0.45 7.43 20.95
N ALA A 277 -0.21 7.27 22.11
CA ALA A 277 0.44 7.33 23.42
C ALA A 277 1.29 6.09 23.76
N GLU A 278 1.26 5.03 22.95
CA GLU A 278 1.94 3.75 23.26
C GLU A 278 3.41 3.71 22.86
N ASN A 279 4.09 4.86 22.90
CA ASN A 279 5.51 4.98 22.60
C ASN A 279 5.91 4.51 21.18
N MET A 280 4.98 4.41 20.23
CA MET A 280 5.33 4.24 18.82
C MET A 280 5.87 5.57 18.29
N VAL A 281 6.95 5.53 17.52
CA VAL A 281 7.55 6.73 16.94
C VAL A 281 7.92 6.49 15.49
N MET A 282 7.87 7.57 14.72
CA MET A 282 8.28 7.57 13.33
C MET A 282 9.68 8.16 13.19
N LEU A 283 10.59 7.44 12.54
CA LEU A 283 11.94 7.93 12.28
C LEU A 283 12.10 8.20 10.78
N TYR A 284 12.35 9.46 10.42
CA TYR A 284 12.56 9.89 9.03
C TYR A 284 14.04 9.79 8.69
N PRO A 285 14.47 8.85 7.84
CA PRO A 285 15.87 8.76 7.46
C PRO A 285 16.30 9.97 6.62
N LYS A 286 17.54 10.39 6.81
CA LYS A 286 18.20 11.41 6.01
C LYS A 286 19.45 10.81 5.37
N PRO A 287 19.52 10.63 4.04
CA PRO A 287 18.44 10.87 3.07
C PRO A 287 17.28 9.85 3.19
N THR A 288 16.12 10.19 2.59
CA THR A 288 14.98 9.26 2.39
C THR A 288 14.59 9.14 0.90
N ILE A 289 13.56 8.36 0.59
CA ILE A 289 12.94 8.21 -0.72
C ILE A 289 11.43 8.41 -0.60
N PHE A 290 10.83 9.14 -1.54
CA PHE A 290 9.38 9.11 -1.73
C PHE A 290 8.96 7.90 -2.56
N SER A 291 8.09 7.08 -1.98
CA SER A 291 7.33 6.06 -2.68
C SER A 291 6.12 6.72 -3.36
N LYS A 292 6.23 6.93 -4.68
CA LYS A 292 5.12 7.40 -5.52
C LYS A 292 4.22 6.21 -5.87
N HIS A 293 2.91 6.35 -5.63
CA HIS A 293 1.94 5.35 -6.08
C HIS A 293 1.53 5.76 -7.48
N ILE A 294 1.92 4.97 -8.47
CA ILE A 294 1.78 5.35 -9.88
C ILE A 294 0.80 4.41 -10.55
N PHE A 295 -0.35 4.94 -10.96
CA PHE A 295 -1.38 4.22 -11.67
C PHE A 295 -1.02 4.16 -13.16
N VAL A 296 -0.95 2.94 -13.69
CA VAL A 296 -0.64 2.65 -15.10
C VAL A 296 -1.88 2.04 -15.75
N PRO A 297 -2.62 2.80 -16.59
CA PRO A 297 -3.74 2.28 -17.36
C PRO A 297 -3.24 1.38 -18.49
N PHE A 298 -3.94 0.27 -18.77
CA PHE A 298 -3.65 -0.60 -19.91
C PHE A 298 -4.58 -0.32 -21.11
N ASN A 299 -5.62 0.50 -20.90
CA ASN A 299 -6.57 0.90 -21.92
C ASN A 299 -7.17 2.29 -21.61
N THR A 300 -7.86 2.90 -22.59
CA THR A 300 -8.48 4.24 -22.46
C THR A 300 -9.54 4.32 -21.37
N ASN A 301 -10.24 3.23 -21.09
CA ASN A 301 -11.25 3.20 -20.03
C ASN A 301 -10.61 3.36 -18.64
N ALA A 302 -9.47 2.72 -18.41
CA ALA A 302 -8.70 2.87 -17.18
C ALA A 302 -8.07 4.26 -17.01
N GLU A 303 -7.84 5.02 -18.10
CA GLU A 303 -7.35 6.41 -18.00
C GLU A 303 -8.33 7.28 -17.19
N ARG A 304 -9.65 7.08 -17.37
CA ARG A 304 -10.69 7.78 -16.59
C ARG A 304 -10.56 7.53 -15.09
N LEU A 305 -10.19 6.31 -14.69
CA LEU A 305 -9.96 5.98 -13.28
C LEU A 305 -8.70 6.67 -12.76
N GLY A 306 -7.61 6.68 -13.53
CA GLY A 306 -6.38 7.37 -13.16
C GLY A 306 -6.58 8.89 -12.96
N GLU A 307 -7.36 9.52 -13.84
CA GLU A 307 -7.77 10.92 -13.72
C GLU A 307 -8.63 11.17 -12.48
N ALA A 308 -9.66 10.34 -12.27
CA ALA A 308 -10.54 10.46 -11.10
C ALA A 308 -9.77 10.32 -9.80
N LEU A 309 -8.94 9.28 -9.66
CA LEU A 309 -8.12 9.06 -8.46
C LEU A 309 -7.21 10.25 -8.17
N SER A 310 -6.70 10.94 -9.19
CA SER A 310 -5.75 12.05 -9.03
C SER A 310 -6.40 13.40 -8.77
N ASN A 311 -7.59 13.64 -9.36
CA ASN A 311 -8.17 14.98 -9.46
C ASN A 311 -9.49 15.13 -8.72
N ASP A 312 -10.20 14.04 -8.40
CA ASP A 312 -11.46 14.13 -7.67
C ASP A 312 -11.20 14.51 -6.20
N PRO A 313 -11.71 15.66 -5.72
CA PRO A 313 -11.38 16.15 -4.37
C PRO A 313 -11.85 15.22 -3.26
N GLU A 314 -12.94 14.48 -3.47
CA GLU A 314 -13.49 13.55 -2.49
C GLU A 314 -12.60 12.30 -2.40
N LEU A 315 -12.20 11.73 -3.54
CA LEU A 315 -11.26 10.60 -3.59
C LEU A 315 -9.89 10.96 -2.99
N GLN A 316 -9.37 12.15 -3.29
CA GLN A 316 -8.14 12.67 -2.71
C GLN A 316 -8.28 12.87 -1.20
N SER A 317 -9.37 13.49 -0.73
CA SER A 317 -9.63 13.68 0.69
C SER A 317 -9.69 12.35 1.44
N ILE A 318 -10.40 11.35 0.91
CA ILE A 318 -10.46 10.03 1.55
C ILE A 318 -9.07 9.40 1.60
N ALA A 319 -8.24 9.52 0.57
CA ALA A 319 -6.88 8.96 0.57
C ALA A 319 -6.01 9.51 1.72
N GLN A 320 -6.21 10.76 2.15
CA GLN A 320 -5.52 11.33 3.30
C GLN A 320 -5.90 10.65 4.62
N GLU A 321 -7.12 10.11 4.73
CA GLU A 321 -7.56 9.34 5.91
C GLU A 321 -6.88 7.97 5.98
N TYR A 322 -6.33 7.51 4.86
CA TYR A 322 -5.47 6.32 4.74
C TYR A 322 -3.97 6.66 4.85
N GLY A 323 -3.65 7.83 5.43
CA GLY A 323 -2.27 8.25 5.69
C GLY A 323 -1.47 8.66 4.45
N PHE A 324 -2.09 8.73 3.27
CA PHE A 324 -1.38 9.14 2.06
C PHE A 324 -1.19 10.65 1.94
N ARG A 325 -0.05 11.06 1.38
CA ARG A 325 0.16 12.42 0.91
C ARG A 325 -0.45 12.59 -0.47
N THR A 326 -1.25 13.63 -0.65
CA THR A 326 -2.07 13.86 -1.86
C THR A 326 -1.78 15.23 -2.46
N ASN A 327 -2.22 15.45 -3.70
CA ASN A 327 -2.07 16.74 -4.40
C ASN A 327 -3.30 17.66 -4.30
N GLY A 328 -4.31 17.27 -3.50
CA GLY A 328 -5.52 18.08 -3.30
C GLY A 328 -5.28 19.40 -2.55
N ASP A 329 -6.32 20.23 -2.48
CA ASP A 329 -6.26 21.61 -1.95
C ASP A 329 -5.80 21.72 -0.49
N HIS A 330 -5.94 20.65 0.28
CA HIS A 330 -5.52 20.58 1.68
C HIS A 330 -4.32 19.66 1.83
N LYS A 331 -3.28 20.14 2.52
CA LYS A 331 -2.11 19.31 2.83
C LYS A 331 -2.51 18.20 3.80
N SER A 332 -2.11 16.97 3.50
CA SER A 332 -2.40 15.81 4.37
C SER A 332 -1.86 16.00 5.78
N THR A 333 -0.67 16.59 5.94
CA THR A 333 -0.05 16.84 7.25
C THR A 333 -0.86 17.79 8.13
N GLU A 334 -1.47 18.83 7.55
CA GLU A 334 -2.35 19.76 8.28
C GLU A 334 -3.61 19.04 8.81
N ARG A 335 -4.12 18.07 8.04
CA ARG A 335 -5.25 17.24 8.47
C ARG A 335 -4.86 16.32 9.63
N TRP A 336 -3.72 15.63 9.52
CA TRP A 336 -3.24 14.71 10.54
C TRP A 336 -2.90 15.43 11.86
N ALA A 337 -2.38 16.65 11.78
CA ALA A 337 -2.08 17.47 12.94
C ALA A 337 -3.32 17.80 13.80
N LYS A 338 -4.53 17.87 13.19
CA LYS A 338 -5.80 18.05 13.92
C LYS A 338 -6.12 16.86 14.84
N GLN A 339 -5.50 15.71 14.61
CA GLN A 339 -5.59 14.51 15.44
C GLN A 339 -4.28 14.22 16.18
N SER A 340 -3.45 15.25 16.38
CA SER A 340 -2.17 15.15 17.10
C SER A 340 -1.13 14.23 16.45
N ILE A 341 -1.28 13.94 15.15
CA ILE A 341 -0.28 13.19 14.36
C ILE A 341 0.58 14.22 13.62
N ILE A 342 1.79 14.44 14.12
CA ILE A 342 2.73 15.41 13.54
C ILE A 342 3.70 14.68 12.60
N ALA A 343 3.76 15.15 11.36
CA ALA A 343 4.67 14.71 10.32
C ALA A 343 5.30 15.94 9.63
N PRO A 344 6.55 15.86 9.14
CA PRO A 344 7.20 16.97 8.46
C PRO A 344 6.45 17.28 7.17
N GLU A 345 6.16 18.56 6.93
CA GLU A 345 5.46 18.99 5.73
C GLU A 345 6.31 18.73 4.48
N SER A 346 7.59 19.08 4.54
CA SER A 346 8.56 18.91 3.46
C SER A 346 9.73 18.03 3.91
N LEU A 347 10.26 17.27 2.95
CA LEU A 347 11.49 16.49 3.10
C LEU A 347 12.45 16.98 2.03
N VAL A 348 13.60 17.48 2.45
CA VAL A 348 14.56 18.18 1.56
C VAL A 348 15.63 17.24 1.02
N ASP A 349 16.08 16.29 1.84
CA ASP A 349 17.15 15.35 1.50
C ASP A 349 16.54 14.02 1.05
N VAL A 350 16.16 13.99 -0.22
CA VAL A 350 15.43 12.88 -0.84
C VAL A 350 16.15 12.45 -2.10
N ILE A 351 16.36 11.15 -2.26
CA ILE A 351 16.97 10.57 -3.46
C ILE A 351 15.91 9.90 -4.34
N ASP A 352 16.25 9.73 -5.62
CA ASP A 352 15.52 8.83 -6.51
C ASP A 352 16.12 7.41 -6.42
N PRO A 353 15.28 6.35 -6.56
CA PRO A 353 15.80 5.00 -6.68
C PRO A 353 16.55 4.81 -8.01
N PRO A 354 17.46 3.82 -8.11
CA PRO A 354 18.01 3.38 -9.39
C PRO A 354 16.91 3.06 -10.40
N SER A 355 17.27 3.12 -11.69
CA SER A 355 16.35 2.66 -12.75
C SER A 355 15.94 1.20 -12.52
N TYR A 356 14.80 0.79 -13.08
CA TYR A 356 14.31 -0.59 -12.98
C TYR A 356 15.41 -1.61 -13.28
N GLU A 357 16.15 -1.41 -14.37
CA GLU A 357 17.20 -2.34 -14.82
C GLU A 357 18.32 -2.52 -13.77
N TRP A 358 18.80 -1.44 -13.16
CA TRP A 358 19.87 -1.50 -12.16
C TRP A 358 19.38 -2.01 -10.81
N LEU A 359 18.16 -1.61 -10.41
CA LEU A 359 17.54 -2.11 -9.20
C LEU A 359 17.29 -3.63 -9.29
N GLU A 360 16.72 -4.10 -10.40
CA GLU A 360 16.51 -5.52 -10.65
C GLU A 360 17.82 -6.32 -10.68
N LYS A 361 18.88 -5.79 -11.30
CA LYS A 361 20.21 -6.43 -11.26
C LYS A 361 20.73 -6.65 -9.84
N MET A 362 20.62 -5.65 -8.98
CA MET A 362 21.01 -5.80 -7.57
C MET A 362 20.12 -6.84 -6.87
N ILE A 363 18.81 -6.79 -7.09
CA ILE A 363 17.86 -7.72 -6.46
C ILE A 363 18.14 -9.15 -6.88
N SER A 364 18.29 -9.44 -8.18
CA SER A 364 18.62 -10.78 -8.67
C SER A 364 19.96 -11.27 -8.15
N ALA A 365 20.95 -10.38 -8.00
CA ALA A 365 22.25 -10.73 -7.45
C ALA A 365 22.20 -11.04 -5.94
N ILE A 366 21.30 -10.39 -5.18
CA ILE A 366 21.00 -10.73 -3.78
C ILE A 366 20.22 -12.05 -3.73
N GLU A 367 19.24 -12.23 -4.61
CA GLU A 367 18.43 -13.45 -4.69
C GLU A 367 19.29 -14.69 -4.87
N ALA A 368 20.28 -14.62 -5.75
CA ALA A 368 21.24 -15.70 -6.00
C ALA A 368 22.11 -16.06 -4.78
N LYS A 369 22.10 -15.26 -3.69
CA LYS A 369 22.84 -15.53 -2.45
C LYS A 369 21.98 -16.11 -1.33
N PHE A 370 20.66 -16.23 -1.51
CA PHE A 370 19.80 -16.99 -0.58
C PHE A 370 19.94 -18.50 -0.73
N HIS A 371 20.53 -18.94 -1.84
CA HIS A 371 20.86 -20.32 -2.20
C HIS A 371 22.38 -20.52 -2.12
#